data_AF-A8U244-F1
#
_entry.id   AF-A8U244-F1
#
_cell.length_a   1.000
_cell.length_b   1.000
_cell.length_c   1.000
_cell.angle_alpha   90.00
_cell.angle_beta   90.00
_cell.angle_gamma   90.00
#
_symmetry.space_group_name_H-M   'P 1'
#
loop_
_entity.id
_entity.type
_entity.pdbx_description
1 polymer ?
#
loop_
_entity_poly.entity_id
_entity_poly.type
_entity_poly.pdbx_seq_one_letter_code
_entity_poly.pdbx_strand_id
1 'polypeptide(L)'
;MLSTCAWPADVRAADYCEFGEKTVVFLIDRTTAYDQIDREQLLGGIDPMFKQLGAGERLVVQTVAGDHTRSDRLFDACVAGCPETNVADWFLSSCSSVVAKQEQITQKRQLAQVFKSVLDHPESHKHSDIAATISSVVNSYQAAADRGASKPVRLVVLFSDLLENSEIMSWRRLQSTSAEAFVGSMKAADAMPRLADARVVAFGFGRSHDPGRPALQPILAERIKDAWRLYFSQAGAEVVSIGPRFD
;
A
#
# COMPACT_ATOMS: atom_id res chain seq x y z
N MET A 1 -49.06 26.44 9.95
CA MET A 1 -48.31 26.39 8.68
C MET A 1 -46.84 26.21 9.03
N LEU A 2 -46.37 24.97 9.11
CA LEU A 2 -44.95 24.67 9.35
C LEU A 2 -44.31 24.42 7.98
N SER A 3 -43.40 25.30 7.58
CA SER A 3 -42.57 25.12 6.39
C SER A 3 -41.77 23.83 6.54
N THR A 4 -42.06 22.85 5.70
CA THR A 4 -41.15 21.76 5.39
C THR A 4 -39.97 22.34 4.63
N CYS A 5 -38.81 22.41 5.27
CA CYS A 5 -37.56 22.61 4.56
C CYS A 5 -37.36 21.42 3.61
N ALA A 6 -37.60 21.66 2.32
CA ALA A 6 -37.23 20.74 1.27
C ALA A 6 -35.71 20.56 1.33
N TRP A 7 -35.28 19.33 1.60
CA TRP A 7 -33.88 18.95 1.45
C TRP A 7 -33.50 19.16 -0.02
N PRO A 8 -32.37 19.82 -0.33
CA PRO A 8 -31.93 19.94 -1.71
C PRO A 8 -31.75 18.55 -2.32
N ALA A 9 -32.10 18.44 -3.60
CA ALA A 9 -32.01 17.25 -4.41
C ALA A 9 -30.70 16.47 -4.18
N ASP A 10 -30.80 15.13 -4.20
CA ASP A 10 -29.69 14.18 -4.18
C ASP A 10 -28.48 14.72 -4.95
N VAL A 11 -27.51 15.28 -4.22
CA VAL A 11 -26.18 15.53 -4.78
C VAL A 11 -25.59 14.14 -4.98
N ARG A 12 -25.68 13.62 -6.21
CA ARG A 12 -25.03 12.36 -6.57
C ARG A 12 -23.58 12.44 -6.16
N ALA A 13 -23.10 11.43 -5.42
CA ALA A 13 -21.69 11.27 -5.13
C ALA A 13 -20.92 11.38 -6.46
N ALA A 14 -19.90 12.24 -6.49
CA ALA A 14 -19.09 12.43 -7.68
C ALA A 14 -18.28 11.16 -7.94
N ASP A 15 -18.14 10.76 -9.22
CA ASP A 15 -17.19 9.71 -9.57
C ASP A 15 -15.77 10.28 -9.56
N TYR A 16 -15.12 10.22 -8.39
CA TYR A 16 -13.78 10.78 -8.23
C TYR A 16 -12.73 10.10 -9.12
N CYS A 17 -13.00 8.89 -9.63
CA CYS A 17 -12.07 8.20 -10.51
C CYS A 17 -11.88 8.90 -11.86
N GLU A 18 -12.80 9.77 -12.26
CA GLU A 18 -12.65 10.59 -13.46
C GLU A 18 -11.58 11.69 -13.30
N PHE A 19 -11.25 12.09 -12.07
CA PHE A 19 -10.28 13.15 -11.80
C PHE A 19 -8.86 12.64 -11.56
N GLY A 20 -8.71 11.38 -11.17
CA GLY A 20 -7.42 10.79 -10.83
C GLY A 20 -6.66 10.27 -12.03
N GLU A 21 -5.36 10.53 -12.07
CA GLU A 21 -4.47 10.05 -13.15
C GLU A 21 -3.49 8.98 -12.70
N LYS A 22 -3.53 8.56 -11.43
CA LYS A 22 -2.54 7.68 -10.81
C LYS A 22 -3.18 6.68 -9.85
N THR A 23 -2.50 5.55 -9.68
CA THR A 23 -2.85 4.49 -8.72
C THR A 23 -1.81 4.44 -7.60
N VAL A 24 -2.30 4.27 -6.37
CA VAL A 24 -1.51 3.93 -5.19
C VAL A 24 -1.87 2.53 -4.74
N VAL A 25 -0.86 1.67 -4.62
CA VAL A 25 -1.02 0.29 -4.17
C VAL A 25 -0.52 0.21 -2.73
N PHE A 26 -1.38 -0.21 -1.82
CA PHE A 26 -1.03 -0.49 -0.44
C PHE A 26 -1.05 -2.00 -0.21
N LEU A 27 0.05 -2.55 0.28
CA LEU A 27 0.19 -3.96 0.61
C LEU A 27 0.29 -4.13 2.13
N ILE A 28 -0.56 -4.97 2.71
CA ILE A 28 -0.53 -5.32 4.13
C ILE A 28 -0.08 -6.76 4.27
N ASP A 29 1.09 -6.98 4.85
CA ASP A 29 1.61 -8.30 5.08
C ASP A 29 0.95 -8.97 6.27
N ARG A 30 0.07 -9.95 6.02
CA ARG A 30 -0.66 -10.67 7.06
C ARG A 30 0.04 -11.96 7.51
N THR A 31 1.25 -12.23 7.02
CA THR A 31 2.02 -13.43 7.36
C THR A 31 2.71 -13.33 8.72
N THR A 32 2.77 -12.11 9.25
CA THR A 32 3.31 -11.79 10.56
C THR A 32 2.22 -11.65 11.61
N ALA A 33 2.44 -12.26 12.79
CA ALA A 33 1.61 -12.06 13.97
C ALA A 33 1.94 -10.69 14.63
N TYR A 34 1.35 -9.63 14.10
CA TYR A 34 1.52 -8.28 14.61
C TYR A 34 0.95 -8.08 16.01
N ASP A 35 1.73 -7.44 16.88
CA ASP A 35 1.30 -7.07 18.23
C ASP A 35 0.72 -5.65 18.28
N GLN A 36 0.37 -5.18 19.49
CA GLN A 36 -0.24 -3.87 19.68
C GLN A 36 0.60 -2.71 19.15
N ILE A 37 1.93 -2.79 19.25
CA ILE A 37 2.82 -1.73 18.76
C ILE A 37 2.74 -1.63 17.24
N ASP A 38 2.74 -2.78 16.56
CA ASP A 38 2.65 -2.84 15.10
C ASP A 38 1.27 -2.34 14.62
N ARG A 39 0.19 -2.69 15.35
CA ARG A 39 -1.17 -2.20 15.09
C ARG A 39 -1.26 -0.68 15.18
N GLU A 40 -0.65 -0.09 16.21
CA GLU A 40 -0.59 1.36 16.39
C GLU A 40 0.21 2.03 15.27
N GLN A 41 1.30 1.40 14.80
CA GLN A 41 2.06 1.89 13.65
C GLN A 41 1.23 1.89 12.36
N LEU A 42 0.53 0.79 12.05
CA LEU A 42 -0.33 0.70 10.86
C LEU A 42 -1.43 1.77 10.89
N LEU A 43 -2.16 1.87 12.01
CA LEU A 43 -3.24 2.84 12.15
C LEU A 43 -2.73 4.29 12.17
N GLY A 44 -1.58 4.54 12.79
CA GLY A 44 -0.91 5.84 12.78
C GLY A 44 -0.42 6.27 11.39
N GLY A 45 -0.18 5.31 10.48
CA GLY A 45 0.21 5.55 9.10
C GLY A 45 -0.94 6.00 8.17
N ILE A 46 -2.20 5.82 8.56
CA ILE A 46 -3.36 6.15 7.70
C ILE A 46 -3.38 7.63 7.33
N ASP A 47 -3.30 8.52 8.31
CA ASP A 47 -3.39 9.96 8.07
C ASP A 47 -2.23 10.52 7.23
N PRO A 48 -0.95 10.25 7.53
CA PRO A 48 0.14 10.73 6.69
C PRO A 48 0.09 10.11 5.29
N MET A 49 -0.32 8.85 5.14
CA MET A 49 -0.54 8.24 3.83
C MET A 49 -1.62 8.97 3.03
N PHE A 50 -2.80 9.20 3.61
CA PHE A 50 -3.88 9.94 2.92
C PHE A 50 -3.47 11.36 2.52
N LYS A 51 -2.60 12.03 3.28
CA LYS A 51 -2.06 13.35 2.91
C LYS A 51 -1.17 13.30 1.66
N GLN A 52 -0.59 12.14 1.35
CA GLN A 52 0.16 11.95 0.12
C GLN A 52 -0.74 11.65 -1.08
N LEU A 53 -2.02 11.33 -0.87
CA LEU A 53 -2.96 11.00 -1.95
C LEU A 53 -3.58 12.28 -2.54
N GLY A 54 -3.53 12.39 -3.85
CA GLY A 54 -4.22 13.43 -4.61
C GLY A 54 -5.72 13.15 -4.72
N ALA A 55 -6.51 14.19 -4.95
CA ALA A 55 -7.92 14.05 -5.28
C ALA A 55 -8.11 13.14 -6.51
N GLY A 56 -9.03 12.18 -6.41
CA GLY A 56 -9.34 11.23 -7.48
C GLY A 56 -8.36 10.08 -7.66
N GLU A 57 -7.19 10.10 -7.03
CA GLU A 57 -6.24 8.99 -7.14
C GLU A 57 -6.85 7.68 -6.64
N ARG A 58 -6.58 6.59 -7.35
CA ARG A 58 -7.09 5.28 -6.99
C ARG A 58 -6.23 4.67 -5.90
N LEU A 59 -6.79 4.45 -4.72
CA LEU A 59 -6.17 3.67 -3.65
C LEU A 59 -6.66 2.22 -3.71
N VAL A 60 -5.73 1.31 -3.92
CA VAL A 60 -5.96 -0.13 -3.82
C VAL A 60 -5.24 -0.63 -2.58
N VAL A 61 -5.92 -1.40 -1.73
CA VAL A 61 -5.28 -2.14 -0.64
C VAL A 61 -5.43 -3.63 -0.88
N GLN A 62 -4.30 -4.34 -0.85
CA GLN A 62 -4.26 -5.81 -0.93
C GLN A 62 -3.40 -6.42 0.17
N THR A 63 -3.54 -7.72 0.39
CA THR A 63 -2.73 -8.46 1.37
C THR A 63 -1.46 -9.05 0.74
N VAL A 64 -0.41 -9.18 1.54
CA VAL A 64 0.69 -10.12 1.28
C VAL A 64 0.45 -11.35 2.13
N ALA A 65 0.40 -12.51 1.47
CA ALA A 65 0.09 -13.79 2.08
C ALA A 65 1.26 -14.78 1.89
N GLY A 66 1.11 -16.01 2.39
CA GLY A 66 2.13 -17.05 2.23
C GLY A 66 2.31 -17.56 0.78
N ASP A 67 1.45 -17.14 -0.14
CA ASP A 67 1.49 -17.41 -1.58
C ASP A 67 0.93 -16.18 -2.31
N HIS A 68 1.65 -15.69 -3.33
CA HIS A 68 1.28 -14.54 -4.14
C HIS A 68 -0.07 -14.69 -4.87
N THR A 69 -0.55 -15.92 -5.12
CA THR A 69 -1.87 -16.11 -5.75
C THR A 69 -3.05 -15.88 -4.80
N ARG A 70 -2.79 -15.69 -3.50
CA ARG A 70 -3.81 -15.48 -2.45
C ARG A 70 -3.84 -14.04 -1.93
N SER A 71 -3.33 -13.09 -2.71
CA SER A 71 -3.45 -11.68 -2.38
C SER A 71 -4.92 -11.25 -2.48
N ASP A 72 -5.51 -10.91 -1.34
CA ASP A 72 -6.90 -10.47 -1.25
C ASP A 72 -6.96 -8.96 -1.44
N ARG A 73 -7.82 -8.49 -2.35
CA ARG A 73 -8.12 -7.06 -2.47
C ARG A 73 -9.15 -6.65 -1.44
N LEU A 74 -8.73 -5.80 -0.52
CA LEU A 74 -9.50 -5.40 0.66
C LEU A 74 -10.19 -4.04 0.50
N PHE A 75 -9.60 -3.17 -0.32
CA PHE A 75 -10.10 -1.83 -0.58
C PHE A 75 -9.73 -1.44 -2.00
N ASP A 76 -10.64 -0.76 -2.69
CA ASP A 76 -10.43 -0.26 -4.05
C ASP A 76 -11.37 0.91 -4.29
N ALA A 77 -10.86 2.13 -4.13
CA ALA A 77 -11.65 3.34 -4.32
C ALA A 77 -10.77 4.52 -4.72
N CYS A 78 -11.37 5.49 -5.41
CA CYS A 78 -10.72 6.76 -5.70
C CYS A 78 -10.90 7.73 -4.54
N VAL A 79 -9.83 8.45 -4.20
CA VAL A 79 -9.83 9.37 -3.06
C VAL A 79 -10.80 10.50 -3.31
N ALA A 80 -11.74 10.67 -2.39
CA ALA A 80 -12.69 11.77 -2.44
C ALA A 80 -11.96 13.12 -2.36
N GLY A 81 -12.20 13.96 -3.36
CA GLY A 81 -11.60 15.28 -3.47
C GLY A 81 -12.07 15.98 -4.73
N CYS A 82 -12.17 17.30 -4.68
CA CYS A 82 -12.42 18.10 -5.87
C CYS A 82 -11.07 18.57 -6.42
N PRO A 83 -10.82 18.48 -7.73
CA PRO A 83 -9.63 19.05 -8.33
C PRO A 83 -9.58 20.56 -8.06
N GLU A 84 -8.38 21.10 -7.85
CA GLU A 84 -8.17 22.54 -7.75
C GLU A 84 -8.29 23.16 -9.16
N THR A 85 -9.52 23.42 -9.61
CA THR A 85 -9.77 24.06 -10.91
C THR A 85 -9.82 25.58 -10.77
N ASN A 86 -9.53 26.28 -11.87
CA ASN A 86 -9.77 27.72 -12.01
C ASN A 86 -11.22 28.06 -11.63
N VAL A 87 -11.43 29.21 -11.00
CA VAL A 87 -12.70 29.68 -10.41
C VAL A 87 -13.90 29.64 -11.40
N ALA A 88 -13.62 29.66 -12.71
CA ALA A 88 -14.62 29.55 -13.77
C ALA A 88 -15.22 28.13 -13.91
N ASP A 89 -14.43 27.07 -13.72
CA ASP A 89 -14.90 25.68 -13.78
C ASP A 89 -15.58 25.25 -12.47
N TRP A 90 -15.22 25.87 -11.35
CA TRP A 90 -15.85 25.63 -10.04
C TRP A 90 -17.36 25.91 -10.05
N PHE A 91 -17.82 26.92 -10.82
CA PHE A 91 -19.25 27.23 -11.00
C PHE A 91 -20.01 26.20 -11.84
N LEU A 92 -19.32 25.46 -12.71
CA LEU A 92 -19.89 24.42 -13.57
C LEU A 92 -19.67 23.01 -13.02
N SER A 93 -18.73 22.83 -12.09
CA SER A 93 -18.43 21.54 -11.47
C SER A 93 -19.49 21.17 -10.44
N SER A 94 -20.05 19.97 -10.55
CA SER A 94 -20.94 19.39 -9.55
C SER A 94 -20.20 18.92 -8.28
N CYS A 95 -18.90 19.20 -8.16
CA CYS A 95 -18.07 18.74 -7.05
C CYS A 95 -18.14 19.72 -5.87
N SER A 96 -18.91 19.36 -4.84
CA SER A 96 -18.95 20.11 -3.58
C SER A 96 -17.77 19.72 -2.68
N SER A 97 -16.92 20.69 -2.35
CA SER A 97 -15.77 20.48 -1.45
C SER A 97 -16.18 20.03 -0.04
N VAL A 98 -17.36 20.48 0.44
CA VAL A 98 -17.92 20.06 1.73
C VAL A 98 -18.32 18.58 1.68
N VAL A 99 -18.97 18.15 0.61
CA VAL A 99 -19.35 16.74 0.40
C VAL A 99 -18.10 15.87 0.26
N ALA A 100 -17.16 16.27 -0.59
CA ALA A 100 -15.91 15.52 -0.79
C ALA A 100 -15.11 15.34 0.51
N LYS A 101 -15.04 16.38 1.36
CA LYS A 101 -14.40 16.27 2.67
C LYS A 101 -15.12 15.30 3.60
N GLN A 102 -16.44 15.31 3.61
CA GLN A 102 -17.23 14.37 4.40
C GLN A 102 -17.05 12.92 3.92
N GLU A 103 -17.02 12.71 2.61
CA GLU A 103 -16.76 11.39 2.01
C GLU A 103 -15.34 10.91 2.28
N GLN A 104 -14.34 11.78 2.23
CA GLN A 104 -12.96 11.44 2.59
C GLN A 104 -12.85 10.97 4.05
N ILE A 105 -13.58 11.59 4.98
CA ILE A 105 -13.65 11.13 6.39
C ILE A 105 -14.26 9.73 6.46
N THR A 106 -15.31 9.46 5.69
CA THR A 106 -15.93 8.13 5.61
C THR A 106 -14.97 7.09 5.03
N GLN A 107 -14.28 7.40 3.95
CA GLN A 107 -13.26 6.53 3.34
C GLN A 107 -12.13 6.19 4.32
N LYS A 108 -11.62 7.18 5.06
CA LYS A 108 -10.60 6.95 6.10
C LYS A 108 -11.08 5.98 7.18
N ARG A 109 -12.34 6.11 7.62
CA ARG A 109 -12.95 5.20 8.62
C ARG A 109 -13.10 3.78 8.07
N GLN A 110 -13.54 3.65 6.82
CA GLN A 110 -13.64 2.35 6.13
C GLN A 110 -12.25 1.70 6.02
N LEU A 111 -11.23 2.46 5.62
CA LEU A 111 -9.87 1.95 5.54
C LEU A 111 -9.33 1.51 6.91
N ALA A 112 -9.56 2.31 7.95
CA ALA A 112 -9.17 1.93 9.32
C ALA A 112 -9.86 0.64 9.77
N GLN A 113 -11.11 0.42 9.38
CA GLN A 113 -11.83 -0.83 9.67
C GLN A 113 -11.25 -2.02 8.89
N VAL A 114 -10.91 -1.82 7.62
CA VAL A 114 -10.18 -2.82 6.81
C VAL A 114 -8.88 -3.21 7.49
N PHE A 115 -8.07 -2.23 7.91
CA PHE A 115 -6.78 -2.47 8.56
C PHE A 115 -6.94 -3.25 9.87
N LYS A 116 -7.89 -2.85 10.72
CA LYS A 116 -8.21 -3.59 11.96
C LYS A 116 -8.59 -5.05 11.66
N SER A 117 -9.49 -5.26 10.69
CA SER A 117 -9.96 -6.61 10.35
C SER A 117 -8.84 -7.52 9.86
N VAL A 118 -7.88 -7.00 9.10
CA VAL A 118 -6.74 -7.78 8.62
C VAL A 118 -5.83 -8.18 9.77
N LEU A 119 -5.56 -7.24 10.68
CA LEU A 119 -4.68 -7.46 11.83
C LEU A 119 -5.27 -8.45 12.85
N ASP A 120 -6.60 -8.59 12.90
CA ASP A 120 -7.29 -9.53 13.79
C ASP A 120 -7.28 -10.98 13.27
N HIS A 121 -6.93 -11.18 11.99
CA HIS A 121 -6.89 -12.50 11.36
C HIS A 121 -5.52 -12.77 10.72
N PRO A 122 -4.43 -12.76 11.51
CA PRO A 122 -3.10 -13.06 11.00
C PRO A 122 -3.12 -14.48 10.43
N GLU A 123 -2.60 -14.62 9.22
CA GLU A 123 -2.32 -15.95 8.70
C GLU A 123 -0.99 -16.38 9.28
N SER A 124 -1.04 -17.14 10.37
CA SER A 124 0.16 -17.79 10.91
C SER A 124 0.72 -18.71 9.83
N HIS A 125 1.77 -18.27 9.16
CA HIS A 125 2.38 -19.03 8.09
C HIS A 125 3.85 -19.34 8.36
N LYS A 126 4.22 -20.54 7.92
CA LYS A 126 5.61 -20.98 7.74
C LYS A 126 6.27 -20.32 6.52
N HIS A 127 5.50 -19.57 5.72
CA HIS A 127 5.93 -18.95 4.47
C HIS A 127 5.45 -17.50 4.38
N SER A 128 6.31 -16.63 3.88
CA SER A 128 6.02 -15.22 3.59
C SER A 128 6.62 -14.89 2.22
N ASP A 129 5.76 -14.77 1.21
CA ASP A 129 6.13 -14.62 -0.20
C ASP A 129 5.96 -13.16 -0.64
N ILE A 130 6.75 -12.28 0.01
CA ILE A 130 6.59 -10.83 -0.08
C ILE A 130 6.98 -10.36 -1.48
N ALA A 131 8.16 -10.77 -1.96
CA ALA A 131 8.67 -10.35 -3.26
C ALA A 131 7.73 -10.75 -4.41
N ALA A 132 7.29 -12.01 -4.45
CA ALA A 132 6.40 -12.48 -5.52
C ALA A 132 5.03 -11.82 -5.44
N THR A 133 4.49 -11.56 -4.24
CA THR A 133 3.24 -10.80 -4.09
C THR A 133 3.38 -9.39 -4.64
N ILE A 134 4.43 -8.66 -4.27
CA ILE A 134 4.69 -7.31 -4.79
C ILE A 134 4.78 -7.35 -6.31
N SER A 135 5.58 -8.28 -6.86
CA SER A 135 5.75 -8.46 -8.31
C SER A 135 4.40 -8.68 -9.00
N SER A 136 3.65 -9.69 -8.56
CA SER A 136 2.34 -10.05 -9.12
C SER A 136 1.37 -8.87 -9.09
N VAL A 137 1.18 -8.24 -7.92
CA VAL A 137 0.21 -7.16 -7.76
C VAL A 137 0.61 -5.94 -8.58
N VAL A 138 1.85 -5.46 -8.45
CA VAL A 138 2.30 -4.26 -9.18
C VAL A 138 2.25 -4.50 -10.68
N ASN A 139 2.74 -5.65 -11.16
CA ASN A 139 2.75 -5.96 -12.59
C ASN A 139 1.33 -6.07 -13.16
N SER A 140 0.38 -6.59 -12.38
CA SER A 140 -1.02 -6.65 -12.81
C SER A 140 -1.62 -5.25 -13.08
N TYR A 141 -1.36 -4.29 -12.19
CA TYR A 141 -1.83 -2.91 -12.36
C TYR A 141 -1.11 -2.17 -13.47
N GLN A 142 0.19 -2.39 -13.62
CA GLN A 142 0.95 -1.77 -14.69
C GLN A 142 0.56 -2.34 -16.05
N ALA A 143 0.32 -3.65 -16.16
CA ALA A 143 -0.19 -4.27 -17.39
C ALA A 143 -1.61 -3.78 -17.73
N ALA A 144 -2.46 -3.53 -16.73
CA ALA A 144 -3.76 -2.89 -16.95
C ALA A 144 -3.60 -1.43 -17.42
N ALA A 145 -2.62 -0.70 -16.89
CA ALA A 145 -2.33 0.67 -17.32
C ALA A 145 -1.82 0.75 -18.76
N ASP A 146 -0.92 -0.15 -19.17
CA ASP A 146 -0.44 -0.23 -20.56
C ASP A 146 -1.58 -0.43 -21.58
N ARG A 147 -2.67 -1.10 -21.15
CA ARG A 147 -3.87 -1.34 -21.97
C ARG A 147 -4.93 -0.24 -21.84
N GLY A 148 -4.67 0.81 -21.06
CA GLY A 148 -5.64 1.88 -20.78
C GLY A 148 -6.81 1.46 -19.88
N ALA A 149 -6.73 0.31 -19.22
CA ALA A 149 -7.79 -0.21 -18.32
C ALA A 149 -7.66 0.30 -16.88
N SER A 150 -6.51 0.89 -16.53
CA SER A 150 -6.28 1.54 -15.23
C SER A 150 -5.29 2.69 -15.36
N LYS A 151 -5.15 3.47 -14.29
CA LYS A 151 -4.11 4.50 -14.19
C LYS A 151 -2.77 3.87 -13.74
N PRO A 152 -1.61 4.40 -14.17
CA PRO A 152 -0.31 3.85 -13.81
C PRO A 152 -0.04 3.94 -12.31
N VAL A 153 0.72 2.98 -11.79
CA VAL A 153 1.13 2.97 -10.37
C VAL A 153 2.18 4.06 -10.15
N ARG A 154 1.97 4.93 -9.16
CA ARG A 154 2.97 5.96 -8.77
C ARG A 154 3.59 5.74 -7.40
N LEU A 155 2.91 5.00 -6.53
CA LEU A 155 3.31 4.80 -5.15
C LEU A 155 2.91 3.39 -4.73
N VAL A 156 3.88 2.66 -4.19
CA VAL A 156 3.67 1.37 -3.52
C VAL A 156 3.95 1.59 -2.04
N VAL A 157 2.94 1.39 -1.21
CA VAL A 157 3.07 1.42 0.25
C VAL A 157 3.03 -0.02 0.76
N LEU A 158 3.95 -0.38 1.66
CA LEU A 158 3.99 -1.69 2.29
C LEU A 158 3.95 -1.54 3.80
N PHE A 159 3.00 -2.19 4.45
CA PHE A 159 3.09 -2.49 5.87
C PHE A 159 3.57 -3.92 6.03
N SER A 160 4.87 -4.07 6.32
CA SER A 160 5.54 -5.36 6.41
C SER A 160 6.82 -5.23 7.23
N ASP A 161 7.21 -6.31 7.90
CA ASP A 161 8.54 -6.43 8.49
C ASP A 161 9.61 -6.83 7.47
N LEU A 162 9.23 -7.06 6.21
CA LEU A 162 10.11 -7.40 5.09
C LEU A 162 10.98 -8.63 5.33
N LEU A 163 10.52 -9.54 6.20
CA LEU A 163 11.22 -10.77 6.53
C LEU A 163 10.78 -11.90 5.59
N GLU A 164 11.28 -11.83 4.36
CA GLU A 164 11.03 -12.85 3.34
C GLU A 164 11.31 -14.26 3.85
N ASN A 165 10.36 -15.16 3.62
CA ASN A 165 10.48 -16.57 3.96
C ASN A 165 9.70 -17.42 2.95
N SER A 166 10.13 -17.38 1.70
CA SER A 166 9.53 -18.10 0.59
C SER A 166 10.39 -19.28 0.13
N GLU A 167 9.92 -20.00 -0.89
CA GLU A 167 10.72 -21.02 -1.58
C GLU A 167 11.95 -20.41 -2.28
N ILE A 168 11.81 -19.18 -2.81
CA ILE A 168 12.90 -18.45 -3.46
C ILE A 168 13.96 -18.04 -2.43
N MET A 169 13.50 -17.51 -1.30
CA MET A 169 14.35 -16.99 -0.24
C MET A 169 13.79 -17.31 1.14
N SER A 170 14.29 -18.38 1.75
CA SER A 170 13.94 -18.68 3.14
C SER A 170 14.57 -17.69 4.11
N TRP A 171 13.96 -17.54 5.29
CA TRP A 171 14.45 -16.65 6.35
C TRP A 171 15.93 -16.90 6.69
N ARG A 172 16.33 -18.18 6.81
CA ARG A 172 17.72 -18.57 7.09
C ARG A 172 18.69 -18.10 5.99
N ARG A 173 18.27 -18.19 4.72
CA ARG A 173 19.09 -17.70 3.60
C ARG A 173 19.15 -16.18 3.61
N LEU A 174 18.02 -15.50 3.81
CA LEU A 174 17.98 -14.04 3.89
C LEU A 174 18.96 -13.50 4.93
N GLN A 175 19.05 -14.15 6.10
CA GLN A 175 19.99 -13.81 7.18
C GLN A 175 21.48 -13.95 6.83
N SER A 176 21.87 -14.47 5.67
CA SER A 176 23.27 -14.63 5.27
C SER A 176 23.55 -14.17 3.85
N THR A 177 22.52 -13.84 3.08
CA THR A 177 22.61 -13.49 1.68
C THR A 177 22.98 -12.00 1.52
N SER A 178 23.83 -11.67 0.54
CA SER A 178 24.11 -10.28 0.19
C SER A 178 22.93 -9.65 -0.56
N ALA A 179 22.85 -8.33 -0.63
CA ALA A 179 21.80 -7.64 -1.38
C ALA A 179 21.75 -8.10 -2.85
N GLU A 180 22.91 -8.24 -3.50
CA GLU A 180 23.02 -8.65 -4.90
C GLU A 180 22.54 -10.08 -5.14
N ALA A 181 22.91 -11.00 -4.23
CA ALA A 181 22.46 -12.38 -4.32
C ALA A 181 20.95 -12.53 -4.04
N PHE A 182 20.40 -11.69 -3.16
CA PHE A 182 18.96 -11.59 -2.94
C PHE A 182 18.25 -11.17 -4.23
N VAL A 183 18.67 -10.04 -4.83
CA VAL A 183 18.09 -9.54 -6.08
C VAL A 183 18.30 -10.51 -7.24
N GLY A 184 19.46 -11.14 -7.34
CA GLY A 184 19.74 -12.18 -8.34
C GLY A 184 18.78 -13.36 -8.24
N SER A 185 18.44 -13.78 -7.01
CA SER A 185 17.45 -14.85 -6.78
C SER A 185 16.04 -14.40 -7.21
N MET A 186 15.64 -13.17 -6.90
CA MET A 186 14.33 -12.64 -7.31
C MET A 186 14.21 -12.49 -8.83
N LYS A 187 15.26 -12.03 -9.51
CA LYS A 187 15.32 -11.97 -10.98
C LYS A 187 15.20 -13.35 -11.61
N ALA A 188 15.94 -14.34 -11.10
CA ALA A 188 15.90 -15.70 -11.63
C ALA A 188 14.52 -16.36 -11.49
N ALA A 189 13.73 -15.92 -10.50
CA ALA A 189 12.39 -16.40 -10.23
C ALA A 189 11.27 -15.55 -10.85
N ASP A 190 11.60 -14.55 -11.69
CA ASP A 190 10.63 -13.58 -12.24
C ASP A 190 9.82 -12.82 -11.17
N ALA A 191 10.39 -12.67 -9.97
CA ALA A 191 9.78 -12.01 -8.83
C ALA A 191 10.15 -10.52 -8.75
N MET A 192 10.44 -9.86 -9.88
CA MET A 192 10.76 -8.43 -9.91
C MET A 192 9.54 -7.60 -10.39
N PRO A 193 9.06 -6.61 -9.61
CA PRO A 193 8.01 -5.72 -10.06
C PRO A 193 8.53 -4.73 -11.11
N ARG A 194 7.66 -4.26 -11.99
CA ARG A 194 7.90 -3.14 -12.91
C ARG A 194 7.38 -1.86 -12.26
N LEU A 195 8.25 -1.15 -11.55
CA LEU A 195 7.84 0.03 -10.78
C LEU A 195 7.65 1.27 -11.64
N ALA A 196 8.37 1.39 -12.77
CA ALA A 196 8.24 2.49 -13.73
C ALA A 196 8.20 3.88 -13.05
N ASP A 197 9.26 4.17 -12.28
CA ASP A 197 9.44 5.40 -11.51
C ASP A 197 8.46 5.56 -10.32
N ALA A 198 7.72 4.52 -9.95
CA ALA A 198 6.93 4.56 -8.73
C ALA A 198 7.83 4.72 -7.50
N ARG A 199 7.34 5.50 -6.53
CA ARG A 199 7.93 5.60 -5.20
C ARG A 199 7.54 4.37 -4.38
N VAL A 200 8.41 3.94 -3.49
CA VAL A 200 8.16 2.83 -2.56
C VAL A 200 8.35 3.31 -1.13
N VAL A 201 7.35 3.07 -0.28
CA VAL A 201 7.39 3.35 1.17
C VAL A 201 7.04 2.07 1.90
N ALA A 202 8.01 1.48 2.59
CA ALA A 202 7.78 0.33 3.46
C ALA A 202 7.92 0.73 4.93
N PHE A 203 6.96 0.34 5.76
CA PHE A 203 6.96 0.61 7.19
C PHE A 203 6.48 -0.59 8.01
N GLY A 204 6.75 -0.57 9.32
CA GLY A 204 6.62 -1.75 10.19
C GLY A 204 7.88 -2.62 10.25
N PHE A 205 8.98 -2.14 9.65
CA PHE A 205 10.28 -2.83 9.64
C PHE A 205 11.03 -2.68 10.97
N GLY A 206 11.81 -3.71 11.32
CA GLY A 206 12.81 -3.64 12.40
C GLY A 206 12.61 -4.61 13.56
N ARG A 207 11.59 -5.48 13.52
CA ARG A 207 11.27 -6.46 14.57
C ARG A 207 11.22 -7.87 13.99
N SER A 208 11.71 -8.87 14.73
CA SER A 208 11.71 -10.27 14.27
C SER A 208 10.32 -10.91 14.34
N HIS A 209 10.20 -12.13 13.82
CA HIS A 209 9.01 -12.98 14.01
C HIS A 209 9.02 -13.78 15.32
N ASP A 210 10.05 -13.64 16.15
CA ASP A 210 10.11 -14.39 17.41
C ASP A 210 8.97 -13.93 18.36
N PRO A 211 8.50 -14.80 19.27
CA PRO A 211 7.51 -14.41 20.27
C PRO A 211 7.91 -13.13 21.02
N GLY A 212 6.98 -12.18 21.12
CA GLY A 212 7.24 -10.85 21.70
C GLY A 212 7.90 -9.86 20.74
N ARG A 213 8.17 -10.28 19.49
CA ARG A 213 8.65 -9.44 18.40
C ARG A 213 9.80 -8.52 18.81
N PRO A 214 10.93 -9.07 19.30
CA PRO A 214 12.07 -8.26 19.68
C PRO A 214 12.62 -7.49 18.48
N ALA A 215 13.33 -6.40 18.76
CA ALA A 215 14.05 -5.68 17.72
C ALA A 215 15.06 -6.60 17.02
N LEU A 216 15.20 -6.45 15.70
CA LEU A 216 16.25 -7.11 14.94
C LEU A 216 17.62 -6.60 15.40
N GLN A 217 18.63 -7.47 15.33
CA GLN A 217 20.02 -7.05 15.51
C GLN A 217 20.35 -5.97 14.47
N PRO A 218 20.96 -4.83 14.85
CA PRO A 218 21.15 -3.69 13.95
C PRO A 218 21.83 -4.03 12.62
N ILE A 219 22.86 -4.87 12.67
CA ILE A 219 23.60 -5.30 11.47
C ILE A 219 22.71 -6.16 10.54
N LEU A 220 21.89 -7.05 11.11
CA LEU A 220 20.94 -7.85 10.34
C LEU A 220 19.86 -6.96 9.73
N ALA A 221 19.35 -5.99 10.48
CA ALA A 221 18.33 -5.06 10.04
C ALA A 221 18.82 -4.22 8.83
N GLU A 222 19.99 -3.60 8.92
CA GLU A 222 20.53 -2.81 7.81
C GLU A 222 20.81 -3.68 6.57
N ARG A 223 21.33 -4.90 6.73
CA ARG A 223 21.53 -5.80 5.59
C ARG A 223 20.23 -6.16 4.88
N ILE A 224 19.17 -6.49 5.63
CA ILE A 224 17.85 -6.78 5.03
C ILE A 224 17.33 -5.53 4.32
N LYS A 225 17.47 -4.37 4.96
CA LYS A 225 17.07 -3.08 4.39
C LYS A 225 17.79 -2.78 3.08
N ASP A 226 19.09 -3.03 3.00
CA ASP A 226 19.89 -2.83 1.80
C ASP A 226 19.51 -3.81 0.69
N ALA A 227 19.19 -5.06 1.02
CA ALA A 227 18.67 -6.03 0.06
C ALA A 227 17.35 -5.55 -0.57
N TRP A 228 16.40 -5.07 0.24
CA TRP A 228 15.13 -4.54 -0.26
C TRP A 228 15.28 -3.21 -1.02
N ARG A 229 16.15 -2.30 -0.56
CA ARG A 229 16.48 -1.08 -1.31
C ARG A 229 17.05 -1.39 -2.68
N LEU A 230 17.99 -2.33 -2.76
CA LEU A 230 18.56 -2.75 -4.04
C LEU A 230 17.50 -3.42 -4.93
N TYR A 231 16.64 -4.26 -4.35
CA TYR A 231 15.52 -4.88 -5.06
C TYR A 231 14.59 -3.86 -5.71
N PHE A 232 14.08 -2.90 -4.92
CA PHE A 232 13.19 -1.85 -5.44
C PHE A 232 13.89 -0.92 -6.42
N SER A 233 15.14 -0.54 -6.16
CA SER A 233 15.93 0.28 -7.08
C SER A 233 16.16 -0.42 -8.43
N GLN A 234 16.53 -1.71 -8.44
CA GLN A 234 16.70 -2.47 -9.67
C GLN A 234 15.37 -2.79 -10.38
N ALA A 235 14.25 -2.74 -9.67
CA ALA A 235 12.89 -2.79 -10.24
C ALA A 235 12.43 -1.45 -10.86
N GLY A 236 13.24 -0.39 -10.76
CA GLY A 236 12.94 0.92 -11.33
C GLY A 236 12.15 1.85 -10.40
N ALA A 237 12.27 1.70 -9.07
CA ALA A 237 11.74 2.68 -8.13
C ALA A 237 12.52 4.00 -8.21
N GLU A 238 11.82 5.13 -8.20
CA GLU A 238 12.44 6.46 -8.14
C GLU A 238 13.01 6.73 -6.74
N VAL A 239 12.22 6.44 -5.70
CA VAL A 239 12.56 6.68 -4.30
C VAL A 239 12.13 5.47 -3.47
N VAL A 240 12.98 5.05 -2.53
CA VAL A 240 12.69 3.94 -1.60
C VAL A 240 12.91 4.41 -0.16
N SER A 241 11.84 4.44 0.64
CA SER A 241 11.91 4.61 2.10
C SER A 241 11.56 3.29 2.79
N ILE A 242 12.33 2.92 3.81
CA ILE A 242 12.09 1.75 4.65
C ILE A 242 12.33 2.15 6.11
N GLY A 243 11.34 1.96 6.98
CA GLY A 243 11.44 2.39 8.37
C GLY A 243 10.47 1.68 9.32
N PRO A 244 10.52 2.00 10.63
CA PRO A 244 9.55 1.50 11.59
C PRO A 244 8.20 2.24 11.53
N ARG A 245 8.17 3.43 10.93
CA ARG A 245 6.98 4.30 10.84
C ARG A 245 6.84 4.81 9.42
N PHE A 246 5.62 5.22 9.09
CA PHE A 246 5.34 5.90 7.82
C PHE A 246 5.80 7.36 7.92
N ASP A 247 6.86 7.71 7.20
CA ASP A 247 7.46 9.04 7.11
C ASP A 247 7.48 9.62 5.68
#